data_AF-A0A2N9MLH7-F1
#
_entry.id   AF-A0A2N9MLH7-F1
#
_cell.length_a   1.000
_cell.length_b   1.000
_cell.length_c   1.000
_cell.angle_alpha   90.00
_cell.angle_beta   90.00
_cell.angle_gamma   90.00
#
_symmetry.space_group_name_H-M   'P 1'
#
loop_
_entity.id
_entity.type
_entity.pdbx_description
1 polymer ?
#
loop_
_entity_poly.entity_id
_entity_poly.type
_entity_poly.pdbx_seq_one_letter_code
_entity_poly.pdbx_strand_id
1 'polypeptide(L)'
;MTIRPEQMVLFVVVLLLLIPLHRSEKAAGKTWVAGAHQQVRAVLGELATRFPAMPRGTKVLFLSDPYDADDWILTSMFRLQYRDREFRVDRVKADASLAAKEADYAHVFALDHAGLRVVR
;
A
#
# COMPACT_ATOMS: atom_id res chain seq x y z
N MET A 1 41.21 -8.60 11.86
CA MET A 1 40.32 -8.42 10.70
C MET A 1 40.96 -7.37 9.80
N THR A 2 41.78 -7.79 8.84
CA THR A 2 42.57 -6.89 7.99
C THR A 2 41.77 -6.60 6.73
N ILE A 3 41.26 -5.37 6.58
CA ILE A 3 40.51 -4.97 5.38
C ILE A 3 41.51 -4.86 4.23
N ARG A 4 41.27 -5.60 3.14
CA ARG A 4 42.12 -5.53 1.95
C ARG A 4 41.84 -4.22 1.21
N PRO A 5 42.86 -3.51 0.70
CA PRO A 5 42.70 -2.23 0.01
C PRO A 5 41.73 -2.33 -1.19
N GLU A 6 41.71 -3.50 -1.83
CA GLU A 6 40.80 -3.87 -2.92
C GLU A 6 39.32 -3.75 -2.51
N GLN A 7 38.99 -4.15 -1.27
CA GLN A 7 37.64 -4.06 -0.73
C GLN A 7 37.25 -2.61 -0.43
N MET A 8 38.20 -1.78 0.00
CA MET A 8 37.96 -0.35 0.18
C MET A 8 37.72 0.35 -1.16
N VAL A 9 38.50 0.02 -2.19
CA VAL A 9 38.28 0.58 -3.54
C VAL A 9 36.91 0.18 -4.06
N LEU A 10 36.53 -1.10 -3.95
CA LEU A 10 35.21 -1.56 -4.36
C LEU A 10 34.09 -0.81 -3.62
N PHE A 11 34.22 -0.66 -2.29
CA PHE A 11 33.22 0.04 -1.49
C PHE A 11 33.09 1.51 -1.90
N VAL A 12 34.21 2.20 -2.14
CA VAL A 12 34.22 3.59 -2.60
C VAL A 12 33.60 3.70 -4.00
N VAL A 13 33.91 2.79 -4.91
CA VAL A 13 33.33 2.77 -6.27
C VAL A 13 31.82 2.56 -6.19
N VAL A 14 31.35 1.58 -5.41
CA VAL A 14 29.92 1.32 -5.21
C VAL A 14 29.25 2.54 -4.58
N LEU A 15 29.86 3.17 -3.58
CA LEU A 15 29.33 4.37 -2.95
C LEU A 15 29.19 5.52 -3.95
N LEU A 16 30.20 5.76 -4.78
CA LEU A 16 30.19 6.79 -5.81
C LEU A 16 29.12 6.54 -6.88
N LEU A 17 28.79 5.29 -7.19
CA LEU A 17 27.70 4.92 -8.11
C LEU A 17 26.32 5.04 -7.46
N LEU A 18 26.19 4.68 -6.18
CA LEU A 18 24.91 4.71 -5.47
C LEU A 18 24.47 6.12 -5.08
N ILE A 19 25.39 7.05 -4.79
CA ILE A 19 25.03 8.43 -4.43
C ILE A 19 24.18 9.14 -5.50
N PRO A 20 24.57 9.19 -6.80
CA PRO A 20 23.77 9.84 -7.83
C PRO A 20 22.44 9.11 -8.06
N LEU A 21 22.44 7.78 -8.05
CA LEU A 21 21.22 6.96 -8.18
C LEU A 21 20.24 7.23 -7.03
N HIS A 22 20.74 7.23 -5.79
CA HIS A 22 19.92 7.55 -4.63
C HIS A 22 19.34 8.97 -4.71
N ARG A 23 20.11 9.95 -5.23
CA ARG A 23 19.61 11.33 -5.37
C ARG A 23 18.52 11.46 -6.43
N SER A 24 18.64 10.78 -7.57
CA SER A 24 17.61 10.79 -8.62
C SER A 24 16.33 10.08 -8.13
N GLU A 25 16.47 8.90 -7.56
CA GLU A 25 15.34 8.12 -7.03
C GLU A 25 14.67 8.80 -5.83
N LYS A 26 15.44 9.45 -4.96
CA LYS A 26 14.89 10.19 -3.81
C LYS A 26 14.03 11.36 -4.23
N ALA A 27 14.38 12.06 -5.31
CA ALA A 27 13.58 13.17 -5.82
C ALA A 27 12.24 12.66 -6.37
N ALA A 28 12.28 11.63 -7.22
CA ALA A 28 11.09 10.99 -7.77
C ALA A 28 10.20 10.35 -6.68
N GLY A 29 10.84 9.69 -5.71
CA GLY A 29 10.18 9.10 -4.56
C GLY A 29 9.46 10.14 -3.70
N LYS A 30 10.08 11.30 -3.41
CA LYS A 30 9.44 12.37 -2.64
C LYS A 30 8.16 12.90 -3.30
N THR A 31 8.19 13.11 -4.62
CA THR A 31 7.01 13.57 -5.37
C THR A 31 5.90 12.54 -5.37
N TRP A 32 6.25 11.26 -5.56
CA TRP A 32 5.29 10.16 -5.50
C TRP A 32 4.69 10.00 -4.10
N VAL A 33 5.52 10.01 -3.06
CA VAL A 33 5.10 9.92 -1.65
C VAL A 33 4.15 11.07 -1.27
N ALA A 34 4.40 12.29 -1.74
CA ALA A 34 3.52 13.42 -1.46
C ALA A 34 2.11 13.24 -2.06
N GLY A 35 2.02 12.79 -3.32
CA GLY A 35 0.76 12.48 -3.98
C GLY A 35 0.04 11.29 -3.33
N ALA A 36 0.77 10.20 -3.11
CA ALA A 36 0.25 9.01 -2.43
C ALA A 36 -0.25 9.35 -1.02
N HIS A 37 0.45 10.19 -0.25
CA HIS A 37 0.02 10.61 1.08
C HIS A 37 -1.31 11.36 1.09
N GLN A 38 -1.60 12.16 0.07
CA GLN A 38 -2.89 12.85 -0.01
C GLN A 38 -4.03 11.85 -0.20
N GLN A 39 -3.85 10.90 -1.11
CA GLN A 39 -4.85 9.86 -1.39
C GLN A 39 -5.02 8.90 -0.20
N VAL A 40 -3.92 8.49 0.44
CA VAL A 40 -3.93 7.68 1.67
C VAL A 40 -4.73 8.38 2.77
N ARG A 41 -4.48 9.67 3.02
CA ARG A 41 -5.18 10.41 4.08
C ARG A 41 -6.67 10.54 3.80
N ALA A 42 -7.07 10.75 2.55
CA ALA A 42 -8.49 10.80 2.19
C ALA A 42 -9.19 9.47 2.51
N VAL A 43 -8.62 8.35 2.05
CA VAL A 43 -9.16 7.01 2.31
C VAL A 43 -9.23 6.70 3.80
N LEU A 44 -8.13 6.94 4.53
CA LEU A 44 -8.08 6.69 5.98
C LEU A 44 -9.04 7.60 6.76
N GLY A 45 -9.22 8.86 6.34
CA GLY A 45 -10.19 9.77 6.94
C GLY A 45 -11.63 9.31 6.77
N GLU A 46 -11.99 8.85 5.57
CA GLU A 46 -13.31 8.26 5.30
C GLU A 46 -13.53 6.99 6.13
N LEU A 47 -12.54 6.10 6.20
CA LEU A 47 -12.59 4.89 7.01
C LEU A 47 -12.77 5.22 8.50
N ALA A 48 -11.98 6.15 9.04
CA ALA A 48 -12.08 6.55 10.44
C ALA A 48 -13.45 7.14 10.80
N THR A 49 -14.08 7.83 9.85
CA THR A 49 -15.40 8.46 10.06
C THR A 49 -16.54 7.46 9.95
N ARG A 50 -16.56 6.63 8.89
CA ARG A 50 -17.66 5.71 8.61
C ARG A 50 -17.55 4.37 9.35
N PHE A 51 -16.32 3.93 9.60
CA PHE A 51 -16.00 2.64 10.22
C PHE A 51 -14.95 2.86 11.31
N PRO A 52 -15.31 3.53 12.42
CA PRO A 52 -14.37 3.88 13.48
C PRO A 52 -13.72 2.65 14.14
N ALA A 53 -14.41 1.50 14.09
CA ALA A 53 -13.89 0.21 14.50
C ALA A 53 -14.40 -0.88 13.55
N MET A 54 -13.59 -1.92 13.37
CA MET A 54 -13.97 -3.16 12.70
C MET A 54 -13.56 -4.35 13.58
N PRO A 55 -14.29 -5.48 13.53
CA PRO A 55 -13.88 -6.70 14.21
C PRO A 55 -12.49 -7.17 13.77
N ARG A 56 -11.77 -7.88 14.65
CA ARG A 56 -10.48 -8.48 14.28
C ARG A 56 -10.66 -9.58 13.23
N GLY A 57 -9.70 -9.69 12.32
CA GLY A 57 -9.74 -10.66 11.22
C GLY A 57 -10.80 -10.33 10.16
N THR A 58 -11.33 -9.11 10.14
CA THR A 58 -12.30 -8.68 9.14
C THR A 58 -11.73 -8.87 7.74
N LYS A 59 -12.59 -9.35 6.84
CA LYS A 59 -12.31 -9.49 5.41
C LYS A 59 -13.10 -8.46 4.66
N VAL A 60 -12.43 -7.68 3.82
CA VAL A 60 -13.06 -6.72 2.91
C VAL A 60 -12.63 -7.00 1.48
N LEU A 61 -13.52 -6.70 0.54
CA LEU A 61 -13.27 -6.87 -0.88
C LEU A 61 -13.29 -5.52 -1.59
N PHE A 62 -12.31 -5.27 -2.44
CA PHE A 62 -12.33 -4.15 -3.38
C PHE A 62 -12.71 -4.64 -4.77
N LEU A 63 -13.79 -4.08 -5.32
CA LEU A 63 -14.22 -4.31 -6.70
C LEU A 63 -13.37 -3.52 -7.69
N SER A 64 -12.95 -2.31 -7.30
CA SER A 64 -12.07 -1.46 -8.07
C SER A 64 -11.18 -0.61 -7.15
N ASP A 65 -9.95 -0.38 -7.57
CA ASP A 65 -9.01 0.54 -6.94
C ASP A 65 -7.98 1.05 -7.98
N PRO A 66 -7.34 2.20 -7.75
CA PRO A 66 -6.39 2.79 -8.69
C PRO A 66 -5.00 2.17 -8.63
N TYR A 67 -4.74 1.24 -7.70
CA TYR A 67 -3.41 0.67 -7.49
C TYR A 67 -3.17 -0.56 -8.37
N ASP A 68 -1.91 -0.95 -8.51
CA ASP A 68 -1.55 -2.14 -9.27
C ASP A 68 -1.97 -3.43 -8.56
N ALA A 69 -2.20 -4.49 -9.35
CA ALA A 69 -2.80 -5.74 -8.86
C ALA A 69 -1.93 -6.47 -7.83
N ASP A 70 -0.64 -6.18 -7.78
CA ASP A 70 0.38 -6.69 -6.87
C ASP A 70 0.76 -5.70 -5.75
N ASP A 71 0.17 -4.49 -5.73
CA ASP A 71 0.44 -3.48 -4.71
C ASP A 71 -0.17 -3.88 -3.34
N TRP A 72 0.54 -3.59 -2.24
CA TRP A 72 0.11 -3.93 -0.88
C TRP A 72 -0.45 -2.75 -0.09
N ILE A 73 -0.63 -1.59 -0.73
CA ILE A 73 -0.97 -0.34 -0.05
C ILE A 73 -2.33 -0.40 0.67
N LEU A 74 -3.37 -0.94 0.04
CA LEU A 74 -4.70 -1.08 0.67
C LEU A 74 -4.65 -2.00 1.89
N THR A 75 -4.03 -3.18 1.74
CA THR A 75 -3.79 -4.09 2.86
C THR A 75 -3.05 -3.39 4.00
N SER A 76 -2.02 -2.61 3.67
CA SER A 76 -1.23 -1.86 4.66
C SER A 76 -2.07 -0.77 5.36
N MET A 77 -2.87 -0.01 4.61
CA MET A 77 -3.77 1.01 5.14
C MET A 77 -4.73 0.43 6.18
N PHE A 78 -5.45 -0.64 5.84
CA PHE A 78 -6.44 -1.24 6.76
C PHE A 78 -5.78 -1.83 8.00
N ARG A 79 -4.69 -2.59 7.83
CA ARG A 79 -3.96 -3.19 8.95
C ARG A 79 -3.40 -2.15 9.91
N LEU A 80 -2.91 -1.02 9.39
CA LEU A 80 -2.41 0.08 10.21
C LEU A 80 -3.56 0.85 10.90
N GLN A 81 -4.62 1.17 10.16
CA GLN A 81 -5.78 1.90 10.66
C GLN A 81 -6.46 1.16 11.81
N TYR A 82 -6.69 -0.14 11.65
CA TYR A 82 -7.36 -0.98 12.63
C TYR A 82 -6.40 -1.71 13.58
N ARG A 83 -5.09 -1.50 13.42
CA ARG A 83 -4.01 -2.15 14.21
C ARG A 83 -4.14 -3.67 14.25
N ASP A 84 -4.55 -4.26 13.14
CA ASP A 84 -4.85 -5.68 13.04
C ASP A 84 -4.04 -6.33 11.92
N ARG A 85 -3.15 -7.27 12.27
CA ARG A 85 -2.31 -7.99 11.30
C ARG A 85 -3.08 -9.08 10.56
N GLU A 86 -4.21 -9.53 11.10
CA GLU A 86 -5.04 -10.60 10.52
C GLU A 86 -6.07 -10.06 9.53
N PHE A 87 -6.24 -8.74 9.46
CA PHE A 87 -7.12 -8.08 8.52
C PHE A 87 -6.78 -8.48 7.08
N ARG A 88 -7.81 -8.86 6.31
CA ARG A 88 -7.68 -9.28 4.91
C ARG A 88 -8.35 -8.27 4.00
N VAL A 89 -7.59 -7.83 3.00
CA VAL A 89 -8.08 -6.99 1.92
C VAL A 89 -7.83 -7.76 0.65
N ASP A 90 -8.91 -8.23 0.03
CA ASP A 90 -8.85 -8.92 -1.24
C ASP A 90 -9.33 -7.99 -2.36
N ARG A 91 -8.86 -8.23 -3.58
CA ARG A 91 -9.13 -7.37 -4.74
C ARG A 91 -9.52 -8.21 -5.93
N VAL A 92 -10.63 -7.87 -6.57
CA VAL A 92 -11.08 -8.54 -7.81
C VAL A 92 -10.03 -8.42 -8.91
N LYS A 93 -9.29 -7.29 -8.95
CA LYS A 93 -8.19 -7.08 -9.90
C LYS A 93 -7.03 -8.09 -9.72
N ALA A 94 -6.84 -8.62 -8.51
CA ALA A 94 -5.80 -9.63 -8.24
C ALA A 94 -6.30 -11.07 -8.46
N ASP A 95 -7.59 -11.32 -8.21
CA ASP A 95 -8.26 -12.60 -8.49
C ASP A 95 -9.72 -12.34 -8.87
N ALA A 96 -10.03 -12.51 -10.15
CA ALA A 96 -11.37 -12.25 -10.69
C ALA A 96 -12.45 -13.19 -10.11
N SER A 97 -12.07 -14.36 -9.59
CA SER A 97 -13.02 -15.31 -9.00
C SER A 97 -13.68 -14.78 -7.72
N LEU A 98 -13.08 -13.76 -7.09
CA LEU A 98 -13.58 -13.13 -5.88
C LEU A 98 -14.86 -12.33 -6.09
N ALA A 99 -15.12 -11.86 -7.32
CA ALA A 99 -16.36 -11.15 -7.64
C ALA A 99 -17.62 -12.03 -7.44
N ALA A 100 -17.48 -13.36 -7.55
CA ALA A 100 -18.58 -14.29 -7.27
C ALA A 100 -18.78 -14.56 -5.77
N LYS A 101 -17.85 -14.09 -4.90
CA LYS A 101 -17.79 -14.39 -3.47
C LYS A 101 -18.02 -13.17 -2.58
N GLU A 102 -18.61 -12.09 -3.12
CA GLU A 102 -18.88 -10.85 -2.37
C GLU A 102 -19.63 -11.09 -1.05
N ALA A 103 -20.48 -12.12 -0.99
CA ALA A 103 -21.26 -12.46 0.20
C ALA A 103 -20.41 -12.92 1.40
N ASP A 104 -19.16 -13.36 1.19
CA ASP A 104 -18.26 -13.83 2.24
C ASP A 104 -17.51 -12.70 2.96
N TYR A 105 -17.63 -11.47 2.46
CA TYR A 105 -16.93 -10.29 2.95
C TYR A 105 -17.82 -9.43 3.83
N ALA A 106 -17.23 -8.85 4.88
CA ALA A 106 -17.96 -7.97 5.79
C ALA A 106 -18.38 -6.68 5.09
N HIS A 107 -17.50 -6.16 4.22
CA HIS A 107 -17.72 -4.95 3.45
C HIS A 107 -17.14 -5.09 2.05
N VAL A 108 -17.84 -4.49 1.09
CA VAL A 108 -17.40 -4.41 -0.30
C VAL A 108 -17.21 -2.94 -0.66
N PHE A 109 -16.02 -2.60 -1.16
CA PHE A 109 -15.63 -1.24 -1.48
C PHE A 109 -15.32 -1.05 -2.96
N ALA A 110 -15.48 0.18 -3.42
CA ALA A 110 -14.92 0.69 -4.66
C ALA A 110 -14.14 1.97 -4.34
N LEU A 111 -12.88 2.04 -4.78
CA LEU A 111 -12.06 3.23 -4.67
C LEU A 111 -11.79 3.79 -6.06
N ASP A 112 -12.18 5.03 -6.28
CA ASP A 112 -11.95 5.76 -7.51
C ASP A 112 -11.49 7.19 -7.21
N HIS A 113 -11.47 8.05 -8.22
CA HIS A 113 -11.03 9.44 -8.09
C HIS A 113 -11.96 10.28 -7.19
N ALA A 114 -13.21 9.86 -7.00
CA ALA A 114 -14.18 10.53 -6.12
C ALA A 114 -14.06 10.11 -4.65
N GLY A 115 -13.25 9.08 -4.34
CA GLY A 115 -13.00 8.63 -2.97
C GLY A 115 -13.48 7.20 -2.71
N LEU A 116 -13.59 6.85 -1.43
CA LEU A 116 -13.96 5.50 -1.01
C LEU A 116 -15.49 5.34 -0.99
N ARG A 117 -16.02 4.40 -1.76
CA ARG A 117 -17.45 4.09 -1.79
C ARG A 117 -17.72 2.71 -1.21
N VAL A 118 -18.74 2.63 -0.35
CA VAL A 118 -19.28 1.37 0.16
C VAL A 118 -20.30 0.87 -0.84
N VAL A 119 -20.07 -0.34 -1.37
CA VAL A 119 -21.01 -1.03 -2.26
C VAL A 119 -21.97 -1.88 -1.44
N ARG A 120 -21.48 -2.48 -0.36
CA ARG A 120 -22.24 -3.28 0.60
C ARG A 120 -21.61 -3.23 1.99
#